data_AF-A0A931A913-F1
#
_entry.id   AF-A0A931A913-F1
#
_cell.length_a   1.000
_cell.length_b   1.000
_cell.length_c   1.000
_cell.angle_alpha   90.00
_cell.angle_beta   90.00
_cell.angle_gamma   90.00
#
_symmetry.space_group_name_H-M   'P 1'
#
loop_
_entity.id
_entity.type
_entity.pdbx_description
1 polymer ?
#
loop_
_entity_poly.entity_id
_entity_poly.type
_entity_poly.pdbx_seq_one_letter_code
_entity_poly.pdbx_strand_id
1 'polypeptide(L)'
;MVIAVMWSLVQAVTYPLAAFAEIDSDPTTRLNDPAGLFTEAVITGLGDGTAVSGYDAPEAFDPLTGYPTNIPAGSTAHAVSYAGTIQIVDPEVSTRTGLTYCIDLETDTEIGVNYELGDWTEANVPNMGYIGYILRNHYPATGEPAAAPTVAMRAAAVQAAIWFFSDDYVLAVDSPVRTYTAEIVADALANGPGTEPAEPELTVTPESMAAPATGEIVGPFTVTADGPSAIHLEGVEVFTDPNGTNALAEGATVRPGARLWARSVSDADPQGFVLERAVTALVGTVLLYDGTNPTLENAQKLVLARQTQLTARAGATLEPFEAGRVRVIKHISGKGAGHQGKIVIRVNCQATDAALNRRRTLTVRAGAAAGTVQRTISGLPAGSVCTITEPITGDNKAVNLISQPIITPGTVTVVADETQQVSIIDSYKRACKLVHGPHGYVCK
;
A
#
# COMPACT_ATOMS: atom_id res chain seq x y z
N MET A 1 -76.64 -9.99 14.07
CA MET A 1 -75.46 -10.40 13.27
C MET A 1 -74.33 -9.44 13.60
N VAL A 2 -73.54 -9.77 14.63
CA VAL A 2 -72.27 -9.10 14.95
C VAL A 2 -71.34 -10.22 15.40
N ILE A 3 -70.30 -10.47 14.61
CA ILE A 3 -69.32 -11.53 14.81
C ILE A 3 -68.23 -10.98 15.73
N ALA A 4 -68.04 -11.61 16.89
CA ALA A 4 -66.90 -11.36 17.77
C ALA A 4 -65.73 -12.23 17.30
N VAL A 5 -64.68 -11.59 16.78
CA VAL A 5 -63.43 -12.27 16.40
C VAL A 5 -62.48 -12.21 17.61
N MET A 6 -62.19 -13.37 18.19
CA MET A 6 -61.08 -13.55 19.14
C MET A 6 -59.76 -13.27 18.42
N TRP A 7 -59.00 -12.30 18.93
CA TRP A 7 -57.60 -12.10 18.56
C TRP A 7 -56.73 -12.96 19.48
N SER A 8 -56.17 -14.04 18.95
CA SER A 8 -55.07 -14.76 19.59
C SER A 8 -53.79 -13.97 19.37
N LEU A 9 -53.20 -13.50 20.47
CA LEU A 9 -51.88 -12.85 20.49
C LEU A 9 -50.81 -13.93 20.24
N VAL A 10 -50.28 -14.01 19.02
CA VAL A 10 -49.06 -14.78 18.74
C VAL A 10 -47.89 -13.88 19.12
N GLN A 11 -47.24 -14.18 20.25
CA GLN A 11 -45.93 -13.60 20.55
C GLN A 11 -44.92 -14.17 19.56
N ALA A 12 -44.50 -13.37 18.59
CA ALA A 12 -43.34 -13.66 17.78
C ALA A 12 -42.11 -13.60 18.71
N VAL A 13 -41.55 -14.78 19.00
CA VAL A 13 -40.19 -14.86 19.53
C VAL A 13 -39.27 -14.46 18.37
N THR A 14 -38.86 -13.20 18.35
CA THR A 14 -37.80 -12.73 17.47
C THR A 14 -36.49 -13.29 18.01
N TYR A 15 -35.99 -14.36 17.39
CA TYR A 15 -34.58 -14.71 17.51
C TYR A 15 -33.77 -13.61 16.80
N PRO A 16 -32.66 -13.12 17.39
CA PRO A 16 -31.74 -12.28 16.63
C PRO A 16 -31.24 -13.10 15.44
N LEU A 17 -31.26 -12.50 14.25
CA LEU A 17 -30.53 -13.01 13.10
C LEU A 17 -29.07 -13.12 13.52
N ALA A 18 -28.54 -14.35 13.57
CA ALA A 18 -27.11 -14.57 13.72
C ALA A 18 -26.38 -13.87 12.57
N ALA A 19 -25.15 -13.40 12.78
CA ALA A 19 -24.27 -13.05 11.67
C ALA A 19 -23.93 -14.37 10.94
N PHE A 20 -23.97 -14.35 9.61
CA PHE A 20 -23.76 -15.54 8.79
C PHE A 20 -22.42 -15.37 8.09
N ALA A 21 -21.43 -16.18 8.44
CA ALA A 21 -20.26 -16.48 7.61
C ALA A 21 -20.72 -17.16 6.31
N GLU A 22 -21.37 -16.42 5.44
CA GLU A 22 -21.97 -16.91 4.20
C GLU A 22 -21.20 -16.34 3.03
N ILE A 23 -20.66 -17.25 2.20
CA ILE A 23 -20.28 -16.87 0.84
C ILE A 23 -21.59 -16.62 0.10
N ASP A 24 -21.93 -15.34 -0.13
CA ASP A 24 -23.03 -15.01 -1.01
C ASP A 24 -22.73 -15.61 -2.38
N SER A 25 -23.57 -16.58 -2.74
CA SER A 25 -23.46 -17.34 -3.97
C SER A 25 -24.13 -16.63 -5.14
N ASP A 26 -24.71 -15.43 -4.96
CA ASP A 26 -25.12 -14.57 -6.07
C ASP A 26 -23.87 -14.19 -6.87
N PRO A 27 -23.67 -14.80 -8.06
CA PRO A 27 -22.42 -14.66 -8.80
C PRO A 27 -22.33 -13.30 -9.50
N THR A 28 -23.16 -12.31 -9.15
CA THR A 28 -23.24 -11.03 -9.86
C THR A 28 -23.05 -9.79 -9.01
N THR A 29 -22.96 -9.90 -7.68
CA THR A 29 -22.94 -8.71 -6.80
C THR A 29 -21.64 -7.90 -6.93
N ARG A 30 -20.46 -8.56 -6.93
CA ARG A 30 -19.14 -7.88 -6.91
C ARG A 30 -18.16 -8.29 -8.01
N LEU A 31 -18.50 -9.23 -8.90
CA LEU A 31 -17.63 -9.61 -10.04
C LEU A 31 -17.20 -8.44 -10.94
N ASN A 32 -17.93 -7.33 -10.91
CA ASN A 32 -17.64 -6.15 -11.73
C ASN A 32 -16.94 -5.03 -10.96
N ASP A 33 -16.67 -5.22 -9.67
CA ASP A 33 -15.86 -4.27 -8.91
C ASP A 33 -14.46 -4.24 -9.54
N PRO A 34 -13.90 -3.05 -9.79
CA PRO A 34 -12.61 -2.94 -10.44
C PRO A 34 -11.52 -3.49 -9.51
N ALA A 35 -10.65 -4.33 -10.07
CA ALA A 35 -9.39 -4.68 -9.42
C ALA A 35 -8.53 -3.42 -9.25
N GLY A 36 -7.90 -3.28 -8.08
CA GLY A 36 -6.88 -2.25 -7.86
C GLY A 36 -5.57 -2.56 -8.57
N LEU A 37 -4.64 -1.60 -8.52
CA LEU A 37 -3.32 -1.72 -9.15
C LEU A 37 -2.52 -2.93 -8.66
N PHE A 38 -2.73 -3.33 -7.40
CA PHE A 38 -1.98 -4.40 -6.75
C PHE A 38 -2.80 -5.68 -6.55
N THR A 39 -4.03 -5.75 -7.04
CA THR A 39 -4.84 -6.98 -6.93
C THR A 39 -4.18 -8.14 -7.67
N GLU A 40 -3.91 -9.23 -6.96
CA GLU A 40 -3.25 -10.42 -7.49
C GLU A 40 -4.21 -11.59 -7.69
N ALA A 41 -5.35 -11.56 -7.00
CA ALA A 41 -6.36 -12.60 -7.11
C ALA A 41 -7.78 -12.06 -6.90
N VAL A 42 -8.75 -12.68 -7.57
CA VAL A 42 -10.18 -12.42 -7.40
C VAL A 42 -10.90 -13.74 -7.20
N ILE A 43 -11.84 -13.81 -6.24
CA ILE A 43 -12.70 -14.99 -6.08
C ILE A 43 -13.63 -15.11 -7.28
N THR A 44 -13.65 -16.27 -7.93
CA THR A 44 -14.49 -16.53 -9.10
C THR A 44 -15.59 -17.55 -8.85
N GLY A 45 -15.50 -18.30 -7.75
CA GLY A 45 -16.50 -19.30 -7.43
C GLY A 45 -16.09 -20.23 -6.30
N LEU A 46 -16.99 -21.15 -6.00
CA LEU A 46 -16.79 -22.22 -5.04
C LEU A 46 -16.26 -23.48 -5.74
N GLY A 47 -15.35 -24.19 -5.07
CA GLY A 47 -14.83 -25.48 -5.50
C GLY A 47 -15.59 -26.66 -4.91
N ASP A 48 -14.85 -27.70 -4.52
CA ASP A 48 -15.41 -28.83 -3.78
C ASP A 48 -15.70 -28.42 -2.33
N GLY A 49 -16.91 -28.74 -1.86
CA GLY A 49 -17.34 -28.46 -0.48
C GLY A 49 -18.79 -28.85 -0.24
N THR A 50 -19.25 -28.68 1.00
CA THR A 50 -20.65 -28.89 1.38
C THR A 50 -21.01 -28.04 2.60
N ALA A 51 -22.30 -27.81 2.81
CA ALA A 51 -22.77 -27.13 4.02
C ALA A 51 -22.48 -27.98 5.26
N VAL A 52 -22.15 -27.32 6.37
CA VAL A 52 -21.90 -27.97 7.65
C VAL A 52 -22.63 -27.25 8.77
N SER A 53 -22.96 -28.00 9.82
CA SER A 53 -23.48 -27.44 11.06
C SER A 53 -22.46 -27.66 12.16
N GLY A 54 -22.23 -26.63 12.97
CA GLY A 54 -21.25 -26.64 14.02
C GLY A 54 -21.51 -25.55 15.05
N TYR A 55 -20.46 -25.23 15.80
CA TYR A 55 -20.54 -24.39 16.97
C TYR A 55 -19.22 -23.67 17.18
N ASP A 56 -19.28 -22.43 17.61
CA ASP A 56 -18.12 -21.69 18.10
C ASP A 56 -17.88 -22.13 19.54
N ALA A 57 -16.66 -22.59 19.84
CA ALA A 57 -16.30 -22.96 21.19
C ALA A 57 -16.21 -21.72 22.10
N PRO A 58 -16.39 -21.88 23.43
CA PRO A 58 -16.23 -20.75 24.34
C PRO A 58 -14.78 -20.24 24.33
N GLU A 59 -14.56 -18.96 24.68
CA GLU A 59 -13.23 -18.30 24.72
C GLU A 59 -12.14 -19.06 25.52
N ALA A 60 -12.53 -19.87 26.49
CA ALA A 60 -11.61 -20.67 27.29
C ALA A 60 -11.22 -22.02 26.64
N PHE A 61 -11.76 -22.34 25.46
CA PHE A 61 -11.41 -23.52 24.70
C PHE A 61 -9.97 -23.42 24.19
N ASP A 62 -9.25 -24.54 24.22
CA ASP A 62 -7.88 -24.62 23.71
C ASP A 62 -7.84 -25.69 22.61
N PRO A 63 -7.71 -25.30 21.33
CA PRO A 63 -7.70 -26.24 20.21
C PRO A 63 -6.49 -27.17 20.24
N LEU A 64 -5.44 -26.84 21.00
CA LEU A 64 -4.24 -27.66 21.13
C LEU A 64 -4.44 -28.87 22.05
N THR A 65 -5.57 -28.96 22.75
CA THR A 65 -5.90 -30.10 23.62
C THR A 65 -6.52 -31.30 22.89
N GLY A 66 -6.82 -31.15 21.59
CA GLY A 66 -7.43 -32.18 20.76
C GLY A 66 -8.87 -31.90 20.37
N TYR A 67 -9.32 -32.53 19.30
CA TYR A 67 -10.69 -32.37 18.82
C TYR A 67 -11.69 -32.99 19.83
N PRO A 68 -12.69 -32.24 20.30
CA PRO A 68 -13.52 -32.69 21.41
C PRO A 68 -14.49 -33.80 20.98
N THR A 69 -14.80 -34.73 21.87
CA THR A 69 -15.75 -35.82 21.57
C THR A 69 -17.21 -35.37 21.55
N ASN A 70 -17.54 -34.38 22.38
CA ASN A 70 -18.85 -33.71 22.46
C ASN A 70 -18.69 -32.22 22.16
N ILE A 71 -19.80 -31.50 21.98
CA ILE A 71 -19.77 -30.03 21.88
C ILE A 71 -19.34 -29.45 23.24
N PRO A 72 -18.31 -28.59 23.31
CA PRO A 72 -17.90 -27.94 24.54
C PRO A 72 -19.05 -27.21 25.24
N ALA A 73 -19.04 -27.22 26.58
CA ALA A 73 -20.07 -26.53 27.35
C ALA A 73 -19.92 -25.01 27.18
N GLY A 74 -21.01 -24.33 26.81
CA GLY A 74 -20.99 -22.88 26.56
C GLY A 74 -20.77 -22.49 25.10
N SER A 75 -20.63 -23.46 24.19
CA SER A 75 -20.57 -23.19 22.75
C SER A 75 -21.86 -22.59 22.20
N THR A 76 -21.73 -21.75 21.16
CA THR A 76 -22.84 -21.14 20.43
C THR A 76 -23.02 -21.83 19.08
N ALA A 77 -24.26 -22.06 18.64
CA ALA A 77 -24.51 -22.73 17.37
C ALA A 77 -24.17 -21.82 16.18
N HIS A 78 -23.41 -22.35 15.22
CA HIS A 78 -22.97 -21.66 14.02
C HIS A 78 -23.08 -22.59 12.81
N ALA A 79 -24.11 -22.37 12.00
CA ALA A 79 -24.32 -23.10 10.76
C ALA A 79 -23.62 -22.38 9.61
N VAL A 80 -22.85 -23.12 8.83
CA VAL A 80 -22.05 -22.57 7.72
C VAL A 80 -22.61 -23.12 6.41
N SER A 81 -23.00 -22.21 5.51
CA SER A 81 -23.66 -22.57 4.25
C SER A 81 -22.73 -23.31 3.29
N TYR A 82 -21.41 -23.13 3.43
CA TYR A 82 -20.41 -23.81 2.63
C TYR A 82 -19.07 -23.97 3.36
N ALA A 83 -18.62 -25.21 3.52
CA ALA A 83 -17.26 -25.55 3.94
C ALA A 83 -16.54 -26.27 2.80
N GLY A 84 -15.46 -25.70 2.31
CA GLY A 84 -14.70 -26.29 1.22
C GLY A 84 -13.75 -25.31 0.57
N THR A 85 -13.35 -25.65 -0.65
CA THR A 85 -12.38 -24.85 -1.40
C THR A 85 -13.02 -23.68 -2.12
N ILE A 86 -12.25 -22.61 -2.33
CA ILE A 86 -12.63 -21.42 -3.09
C ILE A 86 -11.71 -21.29 -4.30
N GLN A 87 -12.27 -20.90 -5.44
CA GLN A 87 -11.55 -20.70 -6.68
C GLN A 87 -11.18 -19.23 -6.83
N ILE A 88 -9.90 -18.98 -7.12
CA ILE A 88 -9.38 -17.64 -7.40
C ILE A 88 -8.76 -17.59 -8.79
N VAL A 89 -8.73 -16.41 -9.39
CA VAL A 89 -8.04 -16.13 -10.66
C VAL A 89 -7.26 -14.84 -10.56
N ASP A 90 -6.15 -14.76 -11.29
CA ASP A 90 -5.52 -13.47 -11.57
C ASP A 90 -6.44 -12.60 -12.45
N PRO A 91 -6.70 -11.33 -12.07
CA PRO A 91 -7.63 -10.47 -12.80
C PRO A 91 -7.18 -10.16 -14.24
N GLU A 92 -5.87 -10.09 -14.50
CA GLU A 92 -5.30 -9.75 -15.81
C GLU A 92 -4.95 -11.01 -16.63
N VAL A 93 -4.69 -12.14 -15.95
CA VAL A 93 -4.26 -13.39 -16.59
C VAL A 93 -5.19 -14.53 -16.20
N SER A 94 -6.36 -14.60 -16.83
CA SER A 94 -7.42 -15.60 -16.56
C SER A 94 -7.01 -17.09 -16.57
N THR A 95 -5.83 -17.41 -17.10
CA THR A 95 -5.26 -18.78 -17.08
C THR A 95 -4.52 -19.12 -15.79
N ARG A 96 -4.16 -18.12 -14.98
CA ARG A 96 -3.55 -18.28 -13.64
C ARG A 96 -4.67 -18.40 -12.63
N THR A 97 -4.92 -19.63 -12.19
CA THR A 97 -5.99 -19.96 -11.25
C THR A 97 -5.42 -20.60 -9.99
N GLY A 98 -6.08 -20.36 -8.87
CA GLY A 98 -5.73 -20.93 -7.57
C GLY A 98 -6.90 -21.62 -6.92
N LEU A 99 -6.59 -22.42 -5.89
CA LEU A 99 -7.59 -23.01 -5.01
C LEU A 99 -7.19 -22.67 -3.58
N THR A 100 -8.11 -22.13 -2.79
CA THR A 100 -7.88 -21.65 -1.43
C THR A 100 -8.84 -22.28 -0.43
N TYR A 101 -8.52 -22.12 0.85
CA TYR A 101 -9.43 -22.29 1.99
C TYR A 101 -9.55 -20.98 2.75
N CYS A 102 -10.63 -20.81 3.51
CA CYS A 102 -10.81 -19.69 4.42
C CYS A 102 -10.08 -19.97 5.74
N ILE A 103 -9.51 -18.94 6.34
CA ILE A 103 -8.80 -19.03 7.64
C ILE A 103 -9.30 -18.00 8.66
N ASP A 104 -10.47 -17.40 8.39
CA ASP A 104 -11.13 -16.38 9.20
C ASP A 104 -12.63 -16.59 9.06
N LEU A 105 -13.21 -17.45 9.91
CA LEU A 105 -14.62 -17.84 9.80
C LEU A 105 -15.56 -16.70 10.18
N GLU A 106 -15.15 -15.83 11.10
CA GLU A 106 -16.00 -14.76 11.66
C GLU A 106 -16.13 -13.53 10.75
N THR A 107 -15.44 -13.54 9.62
CA THR A 107 -15.53 -12.50 8.58
C THR A 107 -16.31 -13.06 7.38
N ASP A 108 -17.01 -12.24 6.61
CA ASP A 108 -17.71 -12.69 5.40
C ASP A 108 -16.82 -12.52 4.16
N THR A 109 -17.08 -13.28 3.10
CA THR A 109 -16.48 -13.05 1.77
C THR A 109 -17.46 -13.48 0.70
N GLU A 110 -17.24 -13.11 -0.56
CA GLU A 110 -18.08 -13.55 -1.66
C GLU A 110 -17.33 -13.59 -3.00
N ILE A 111 -18.03 -14.00 -4.06
CA ILE A 111 -17.50 -13.99 -5.41
C ILE A 111 -17.27 -12.54 -5.87
N GLY A 112 -16.09 -12.27 -6.44
CA GLY A 112 -15.67 -10.94 -6.90
C GLY A 112 -14.85 -10.14 -5.90
N VAL A 113 -14.55 -10.69 -4.72
CA VAL A 113 -13.64 -10.04 -3.77
C VAL A 113 -12.20 -10.12 -4.27
N ASN A 114 -11.50 -8.99 -4.16
CA ASN A 114 -10.13 -8.77 -4.61
C ASN A 114 -9.13 -9.00 -3.47
N TYR A 115 -7.99 -9.60 -3.81
CA TYR A 115 -6.98 -10.03 -2.86
C TYR A 115 -5.55 -9.74 -3.35
N GLU A 116 -4.66 -9.53 -2.40
CA GLU A 116 -3.21 -9.51 -2.54
C GLU A 116 -2.56 -10.65 -1.72
N LEU A 117 -1.38 -11.10 -2.12
CA LEU A 117 -0.56 -12.03 -1.38
C LEU A 117 -0.05 -11.34 -0.11
N GLY A 118 -0.12 -12.05 1.01
CA GLY A 118 0.40 -11.58 2.28
C GLY A 118 1.02 -12.72 3.07
N ASP A 119 1.64 -12.37 4.20
CA ASP A 119 2.35 -13.31 5.06
C ASP A 119 1.53 -13.74 6.29
N TRP A 120 2.00 -14.75 7.02
CA TRP A 120 1.32 -15.28 8.21
C TRP A 120 1.26 -14.27 9.35
N THR A 121 2.23 -13.36 9.44
CA THR A 121 2.27 -12.32 10.47
C THR A 121 1.20 -11.27 10.21
N GLU A 122 1.08 -10.82 8.97
CA GLU A 122 0.08 -9.87 8.51
C GLU A 122 -1.34 -10.44 8.60
N ALA A 123 -1.50 -11.73 8.25
CA ALA A 123 -2.76 -12.45 8.42
C ALA A 123 -3.25 -12.44 9.87
N ASN A 124 -2.31 -12.48 10.83
CA ASN A 124 -2.59 -12.51 12.26
C ASN A 124 -3.63 -13.59 12.65
N VAL A 125 -3.51 -14.78 12.03
CA VAL A 125 -4.41 -15.92 12.28
C VAL A 125 -3.78 -16.86 13.32
N PRO A 126 -4.52 -17.31 14.35
CA PRO A 126 -4.02 -18.28 15.32
C PRO A 126 -3.59 -19.60 14.66
N ASN A 127 -2.59 -20.26 15.25
CA ASN A 127 -2.21 -21.63 14.91
C ASN A 127 -1.86 -21.88 13.42
N MET A 128 -1.40 -20.86 12.70
CA MET A 128 -1.03 -20.97 11.27
C MET A 128 -0.03 -22.08 10.96
N GLY A 129 0.85 -22.44 11.90
CA GLY A 129 1.71 -23.61 11.75
C GLY A 129 0.93 -24.92 11.59
N TYR A 130 -0.11 -25.16 12.39
CA TYR A 130 -0.95 -26.36 12.28
C TYR A 130 -1.81 -26.33 11.01
N ILE A 131 -2.35 -25.16 10.64
CA ILE A 131 -3.07 -24.95 9.37
C ILE A 131 -2.14 -25.25 8.18
N GLY A 132 -0.92 -24.71 8.19
CA GLY A 132 0.09 -24.98 7.16
C GLY A 132 0.52 -26.45 7.08
N TYR A 133 0.50 -27.18 8.20
CA TYR A 133 0.67 -28.63 8.19
C TYR A 133 -0.52 -29.33 7.51
N ILE A 134 -1.76 -28.97 7.87
CA ILE A 134 -2.99 -29.53 7.26
C ILE A 134 -2.96 -29.36 5.74
N LEU A 135 -2.73 -28.13 5.27
CA LEU A 135 -2.76 -27.78 3.85
C LEU A 135 -1.76 -28.60 3.02
N ARG A 136 -0.58 -28.91 3.57
CA ARG A 136 0.46 -29.68 2.85
C ARG A 136 0.19 -31.18 2.80
N ASN A 137 -0.53 -31.71 3.79
CA ASN A 137 -0.68 -33.16 3.97
C ASN A 137 -2.08 -33.68 3.61
N HIS A 138 -3.06 -32.79 3.42
CA HIS A 138 -4.44 -33.16 3.12
C HIS A 138 -4.91 -32.55 1.79
N TYR A 139 -6.17 -32.80 1.44
CA TYR A 139 -6.78 -32.28 0.22
C TYR A 139 -6.69 -30.76 0.15
N PRO A 140 -6.42 -30.19 -1.04
CA PRO A 140 -6.17 -30.83 -2.34
C PRO A 140 -4.70 -31.18 -2.62
N ALA A 141 -3.76 -30.84 -1.73
CA ALA A 141 -2.34 -31.15 -1.93
C ALA A 141 -2.10 -32.67 -2.00
N THR A 142 -2.90 -33.44 -1.26
CA THR A 142 -2.94 -34.90 -1.31
C THR A 142 -4.36 -35.43 -1.53
N GLY A 143 -4.51 -36.74 -1.57
CA GLY A 143 -5.81 -37.42 -1.58
C GLY A 143 -6.43 -37.62 -0.19
N GLU A 144 -5.81 -37.11 0.88
CA GLU A 144 -6.24 -37.38 2.25
C GLU A 144 -7.29 -36.38 2.77
N PRO A 145 -8.22 -36.79 3.64
CA PRO A 145 -8.45 -38.17 4.09
C PRO A 145 -9.08 -39.03 2.98
N ALA A 146 -8.42 -40.14 2.64
CA ALA A 146 -8.86 -41.05 1.58
C ALA A 146 -10.16 -41.78 1.93
N ALA A 147 -10.46 -41.92 3.22
CA ALA A 147 -11.67 -42.54 3.74
C ALA A 147 -12.94 -41.68 3.56
N ALA A 148 -12.80 -40.39 3.23
CA ALA A 148 -13.94 -39.54 2.92
C ALA A 148 -14.64 -40.03 1.63
N PRO A 149 -15.97 -40.23 1.63
CA PRO A 149 -16.68 -40.89 0.51
C PRO A 149 -16.69 -40.06 -0.78
N THR A 150 -16.61 -38.74 -0.65
CA THR A 150 -16.63 -37.80 -1.78
C THR A 150 -15.56 -36.73 -1.60
N VAL A 151 -15.16 -36.12 -2.72
CA VAL A 151 -14.21 -35.00 -2.71
C VAL A 151 -14.80 -33.79 -1.96
N ALA A 152 -16.10 -33.54 -2.11
CA ALA A 152 -16.81 -32.49 -1.36
C ALA A 152 -16.73 -32.70 0.16
N MET A 153 -16.94 -33.93 0.65
CA MET A 153 -16.79 -34.25 2.08
C MET A 153 -15.34 -34.13 2.55
N ARG A 154 -14.38 -34.49 1.69
CA ARG A 154 -12.96 -34.35 1.97
C ARG A 154 -12.57 -32.88 2.13
N ALA A 155 -13.00 -32.04 1.19
CA ALA A 155 -12.74 -30.61 1.22
C ALA A 155 -13.39 -29.93 2.42
N ALA A 156 -14.64 -30.28 2.75
CA ALA A 156 -15.34 -29.77 3.93
C ALA A 156 -14.67 -30.21 5.24
N ALA A 157 -14.18 -31.45 5.32
CA ALA A 157 -13.46 -31.94 6.51
C ALA A 157 -12.17 -31.15 6.76
N VAL A 158 -11.42 -30.83 5.69
CA VAL A 158 -10.21 -29.99 5.75
C VAL A 158 -10.55 -28.56 6.15
N GLN A 159 -11.54 -27.92 5.50
CA GLN A 159 -11.97 -26.56 5.86
C GLN A 159 -12.40 -26.47 7.33
N ALA A 160 -13.16 -27.45 7.83
CA ALA A 160 -13.56 -27.48 9.23
C ALA A 160 -12.38 -27.72 10.19
N ALA A 161 -11.37 -28.50 9.79
CA ALA A 161 -10.15 -28.67 10.58
C ALA A 161 -9.31 -27.39 10.62
N ILE A 162 -9.31 -26.60 9.54
CA ILE A 162 -8.70 -25.28 9.50
C ILE A 162 -9.40 -24.34 10.48
N TRP A 163 -10.73 -24.22 10.39
CA TRP A 163 -11.53 -23.38 11.31
C TRP A 163 -11.46 -23.82 12.77
N PHE A 164 -11.23 -25.10 13.04
CA PHE A 164 -10.95 -25.56 14.40
C PHE A 164 -9.68 -24.93 14.98
N PHE A 165 -8.65 -24.70 14.16
CA PHE A 165 -7.40 -24.09 14.60
C PHE A 165 -7.40 -22.56 14.52
N SER A 166 -8.10 -21.95 13.56
CA SER A 166 -8.16 -20.49 13.41
C SER A 166 -9.24 -19.83 14.28
N ASP A 167 -10.40 -20.47 14.44
CA ASP A 167 -11.63 -19.85 14.96
C ASP A 167 -12.32 -20.71 16.04
N ASP A 168 -11.67 -21.77 16.54
CA ASP A 168 -12.24 -22.69 17.53
C ASP A 168 -13.57 -23.35 17.12
N TYR A 169 -13.78 -23.52 15.81
CA TYR A 169 -15.02 -24.11 15.26
C TYR A 169 -15.10 -25.63 15.49
N VAL A 170 -16.21 -26.09 16.06
CA VAL A 170 -16.48 -27.51 16.34
C VAL A 170 -17.74 -27.98 15.64
N LEU A 171 -17.61 -28.98 14.77
CA LEU A 171 -18.74 -29.59 14.07
C LEU A 171 -19.73 -30.27 15.03
N ALA A 172 -21.02 -30.18 14.68
CA ALA A 172 -22.11 -30.92 15.31
C ALA A 172 -21.81 -32.42 15.38
N VAL A 173 -22.21 -33.09 16.47
CA VAL A 173 -21.85 -34.49 16.74
C VAL A 173 -22.29 -35.49 15.67
N ASP A 174 -23.35 -35.16 14.94
CA ASP A 174 -23.94 -35.93 13.85
C ASP A 174 -23.50 -35.47 12.46
N SER A 175 -22.60 -34.47 12.37
CA SER A 175 -22.08 -33.99 11.10
C SER A 175 -21.35 -35.12 10.35
N PRO A 176 -21.67 -35.35 9.06
CA PRO A 176 -21.12 -36.47 8.29
C PRO A 176 -19.62 -36.34 8.01
N VAL A 177 -19.04 -35.15 8.21
CA VAL A 177 -17.60 -34.90 8.00
C VAL A 177 -16.79 -34.89 9.30
N ARG A 178 -17.45 -34.96 10.47
CA ARG A 178 -16.83 -34.80 11.79
C ARG A 178 -15.71 -35.79 12.08
N THR A 179 -15.89 -37.06 11.75
CA THR A 179 -14.87 -38.09 11.99
C THR A 179 -13.58 -37.78 11.23
N TYR A 180 -13.70 -37.36 9.98
CA TYR A 180 -12.56 -36.99 9.14
C TYR A 180 -11.87 -35.72 9.64
N THR A 181 -12.64 -34.70 10.07
CA THR A 181 -12.09 -33.50 10.71
C THR A 181 -11.30 -33.86 11.96
N ALA A 182 -11.83 -34.73 12.82
CA ALA A 182 -11.14 -35.16 14.03
C ALA A 182 -9.82 -35.91 13.72
N GLU A 183 -9.80 -36.73 12.66
CA GLU A 183 -8.59 -37.40 12.19
C GLU A 183 -7.53 -36.40 11.69
N ILE A 184 -7.93 -35.41 10.90
CA ILE A 184 -7.03 -34.34 10.41
C ILE A 184 -6.44 -33.54 11.58
N VAL A 185 -7.28 -33.16 12.55
CA VAL A 185 -6.83 -32.40 13.74
C VAL A 185 -5.86 -33.22 14.58
N ALA A 186 -6.16 -34.51 14.80
CA ALA A 186 -5.27 -35.40 15.54
C ALA A 186 -3.91 -35.56 14.84
N ASP A 187 -3.90 -35.70 13.51
CA ASP A 187 -2.68 -35.77 12.72
C ASP A 187 -1.87 -34.46 12.81
N ALA A 188 -2.53 -33.31 12.68
CA ALA A 188 -1.89 -32.01 12.78
C ALA A 188 -1.27 -31.77 14.17
N LEU A 189 -1.96 -32.13 15.25
CA LEU A 189 -1.41 -32.01 16.61
C LEU A 189 -0.21 -32.92 16.84
N ALA A 190 -0.21 -34.11 16.24
CA ALA A 190 0.87 -35.09 16.39
C ALA A 190 2.13 -34.72 15.60
N ASN A 191 1.96 -34.12 14.41
CA ASN A 191 3.03 -33.97 13.42
C ASN A 191 3.34 -32.51 13.03
N GLY A 192 2.49 -31.56 13.41
CA GLY A 192 2.75 -30.12 13.29
C GLY A 192 3.49 -29.54 14.50
N PRO A 193 3.64 -28.20 14.58
CA PRO A 193 3.28 -27.21 13.57
C PRO A 193 4.24 -27.24 12.36
N GLY A 194 3.72 -26.83 11.22
CA GLY A 194 4.49 -26.54 10.02
C GLY A 194 5.18 -25.18 10.04
N THR A 195 6.14 -24.99 9.14
CA THR A 195 6.73 -23.66 8.85
C THR A 195 5.99 -22.95 7.72
N GLU A 196 6.03 -21.63 7.75
CA GLU A 196 5.59 -20.75 6.67
C GLU A 196 6.31 -21.09 5.36
N PRO A 197 5.59 -21.15 4.23
CA PRO A 197 6.24 -21.29 2.93
C PRO A 197 7.09 -20.06 2.60
N ALA A 198 8.17 -20.26 1.85
CA ALA A 198 8.92 -19.14 1.31
C ALA A 198 8.07 -18.39 0.28
N GLU A 199 7.90 -17.09 0.48
CA GLU A 199 7.18 -16.22 -0.44
C GLU A 199 8.09 -15.68 -1.54
N PRO A 200 7.55 -15.41 -2.74
CA PRO A 200 8.30 -14.76 -3.79
C PRO A 200 8.63 -13.31 -3.40
N GLU A 201 9.91 -12.94 -3.44
CA GLU A 201 10.31 -11.59 -3.06
C GLU A 201 10.03 -10.61 -4.20
N LEU A 202 9.15 -9.63 -3.96
CA LEU A 202 8.92 -8.47 -4.82
C LEU A 202 8.30 -7.33 -4.01
N THR A 203 9.07 -6.27 -3.74
CA THR A 203 8.60 -5.07 -3.04
C THR A 203 9.17 -3.80 -3.67
N VAL A 204 8.45 -2.68 -3.50
CA VAL A 204 8.89 -1.35 -3.92
C VAL A 204 8.76 -0.40 -2.74
N THR A 205 9.86 0.26 -2.35
CA THR A 205 9.84 1.18 -1.21
C THR A 205 10.26 2.60 -1.62
N PRO A 206 9.50 3.64 -1.25
CA PRO A 206 8.20 3.58 -0.57
C PRO A 206 7.05 3.15 -1.50
N GLU A 207 5.94 2.67 -0.94
CA GLU A 207 4.73 2.27 -1.68
C GLU A 207 3.83 3.45 -2.07
N SER A 208 3.98 4.59 -1.40
CA SER A 208 3.36 5.84 -1.82
C SER A 208 4.33 7.01 -1.70
N MET A 209 4.12 8.03 -2.53
CA MET A 209 4.88 9.27 -2.45
C MET A 209 4.09 10.47 -2.94
N ALA A 210 4.04 11.51 -2.11
CA ALA A 210 3.50 12.80 -2.53
C ALA A 210 4.26 13.39 -3.72
N ALA A 211 3.55 13.72 -4.79
CA ALA A 211 4.11 14.22 -6.05
C ALA A 211 3.41 15.52 -6.49
N PRO A 212 4.15 16.53 -7.00
CA PRO A 212 3.52 17.68 -7.63
C PRO A 212 2.71 17.27 -8.87
N ALA A 213 1.45 17.70 -8.95
CA ALA A 213 0.62 17.53 -10.15
C ALA A 213 1.19 18.27 -11.38
N THR A 214 2.13 19.20 -11.16
CA THR A 214 2.84 19.93 -12.22
C THR A 214 3.94 19.13 -12.94
N GLY A 215 4.10 17.83 -12.64
CA GLY A 215 4.97 16.91 -13.37
C GLY A 215 6.44 16.90 -12.94
N GLU A 216 6.77 17.41 -11.75
CA GLU A 216 8.10 17.23 -11.17
C GLU A 216 8.35 15.78 -10.76
N ILE A 217 9.60 15.35 -10.94
CA ILE A 217 10.04 14.00 -10.63
C ILE A 217 10.28 13.83 -9.12
N VAL A 218 9.76 12.72 -8.59
CA VAL A 218 9.93 12.26 -7.21
C VAL A 218 10.59 10.88 -7.14
N GLY A 219 11.12 10.51 -5.97
CA GLY A 219 11.87 9.28 -5.75
C GLY A 219 13.12 9.50 -4.88
N PRO A 220 13.97 8.48 -4.71
CA PRO A 220 13.91 7.19 -5.39
C PRO A 220 12.86 6.24 -4.81
N PHE A 221 12.30 5.39 -5.66
CA PHE A 221 11.64 4.13 -5.31
C PHE A 221 12.66 3.00 -5.48
N THR A 222 12.80 2.12 -4.50
CA THR A 222 13.80 1.05 -4.50
C THR A 222 13.10 -0.29 -4.67
N VAL A 223 13.54 -1.07 -5.66
CA VAL A 223 12.98 -2.39 -5.99
C VAL A 223 13.79 -3.47 -5.29
N THR A 224 13.14 -4.28 -4.45
CA THR A 224 13.71 -5.49 -3.88
C THR A 224 12.98 -6.68 -4.47
N ALA A 225 13.70 -7.61 -5.09
CA ALA A 225 13.09 -8.77 -5.73
C ALA A 225 14.10 -9.91 -5.93
N ASP A 226 13.62 -11.14 -6.01
CA ASP A 226 14.43 -12.33 -6.33
C ASP A 226 14.57 -12.61 -7.85
N GLY A 227 14.06 -11.70 -8.70
CA GLY A 227 14.04 -11.84 -10.16
C GLY A 227 13.49 -10.61 -10.89
N PRO A 228 13.63 -10.52 -12.23
CA PRO A 228 13.17 -9.38 -13.01
C PRO A 228 11.64 -9.33 -13.17
N SER A 229 11.09 -8.12 -13.24
CA SER A 229 9.65 -7.85 -13.38
C SER A 229 9.38 -6.93 -14.57
N ALA A 230 8.17 -7.02 -15.14
CA ALA A 230 7.70 -6.07 -16.15
C ALA A 230 7.03 -4.88 -15.46
N ILE A 231 7.20 -3.65 -15.95
CA ILE A 231 6.55 -2.47 -15.41
C ILE A 231 5.24 -2.15 -16.16
N HIS A 232 4.19 -1.86 -15.41
CA HIS A 232 2.92 -1.30 -15.86
C HIS A 232 2.78 0.13 -15.33
N LEU A 233 2.27 1.05 -16.14
CA LEU A 233 2.21 2.49 -15.86
C LEU A 233 0.77 3.01 -15.92
N GLU A 234 0.27 3.55 -14.82
CA GLU A 234 -1.06 4.18 -14.71
C GLU A 234 -0.88 5.67 -14.36
N GLY A 235 -1.18 6.57 -15.29
CA GLY A 235 -1.13 8.03 -15.03
C GLY A 235 0.24 8.64 -14.71
N VAL A 236 1.33 7.87 -14.85
CA VAL A 236 2.70 8.29 -14.51
C VAL A 236 3.70 8.02 -15.63
N GLU A 237 4.83 8.73 -15.58
CA GLU A 237 6.06 8.32 -16.26
C GLU A 237 7.11 7.93 -15.23
N VAL A 238 7.85 6.85 -15.51
CA VAL A 238 8.90 6.31 -14.62
C VAL A 238 10.25 6.32 -15.31
N PHE A 239 11.30 6.61 -14.54
CA PHE A 239 12.66 6.82 -14.99
C PHE A 239 13.66 6.02 -14.16
N THR A 240 14.80 5.70 -14.76
CA THR A 240 15.93 5.06 -14.08
C THR A 240 16.97 6.07 -13.57
N ASP A 241 16.68 7.37 -13.69
CA ASP A 241 17.54 8.45 -13.22
C ASP A 241 16.73 9.65 -12.71
N PRO A 242 17.27 10.43 -11.74
CA PRO A 242 16.55 11.54 -11.12
C PRO A 242 16.35 12.76 -12.03
N ASN A 243 17.02 12.84 -13.19
CA ASN A 243 16.88 13.95 -14.12
C ASN A 243 15.80 13.70 -15.18
N GLY A 244 15.19 12.51 -15.20
CA GLY A 244 14.14 12.16 -16.16
C GLY A 244 14.64 11.93 -17.58
N THR A 245 15.91 11.53 -17.75
CA THR A 245 16.50 11.35 -19.08
C THR A 245 16.25 9.96 -19.66
N ASN A 246 16.12 8.94 -18.80
CA ASN A 246 15.99 7.54 -19.18
C ASN A 246 14.62 7.01 -18.71
N ALA A 247 13.58 7.31 -19.48
CA ALA A 247 12.22 6.83 -19.25
C ALA A 247 12.11 5.32 -19.52
N LEU A 248 11.30 4.63 -18.71
CA LEU A 248 10.86 3.27 -18.94
C LEU A 248 9.55 3.30 -19.74
N ALA A 249 9.45 2.41 -20.72
CA ALA A 249 8.21 2.19 -21.45
C ALA A 249 7.34 1.15 -20.74
N GLU A 250 6.05 1.15 -21.05
CA GLU A 250 5.11 0.09 -20.69
C GLU A 250 5.68 -1.30 -21.06
N GLY A 251 5.62 -2.25 -20.12
CA GLY A 251 6.16 -3.60 -20.26
C GLY A 251 7.70 -3.71 -20.18
N ALA A 252 8.42 -2.62 -19.92
CA ALA A 252 9.88 -2.67 -19.79
C ALA A 252 10.32 -3.52 -18.59
N THR A 253 11.45 -4.22 -18.75
CA THR A 253 12.00 -5.06 -17.67
C THR A 253 12.75 -4.23 -16.62
N VAL A 254 12.34 -4.36 -15.37
CA VAL A 254 13.00 -3.82 -14.19
C VAL A 254 13.72 -4.95 -13.45
N ARG A 255 14.98 -4.72 -13.05
CA ARG A 255 15.80 -5.71 -12.34
C ARG A 255 15.79 -5.46 -10.83
N PRO A 256 16.04 -6.52 -10.03
CA PRO A 256 16.31 -6.37 -8.59
C PRO A 256 17.35 -5.28 -8.29
N GLY A 257 17.11 -4.51 -7.23
CA GLY A 257 17.98 -3.40 -6.80
C GLY A 257 17.86 -2.13 -7.65
N ALA A 258 16.95 -2.07 -8.62
CA ALA A 258 16.70 -0.86 -9.38
C ALA A 258 16.24 0.30 -8.47
N ARG A 259 16.70 1.51 -8.81
CA ARG A 259 16.18 2.75 -8.24
C ARG A 259 15.41 3.48 -9.33
N LEU A 260 14.15 3.76 -9.06
CA LEU A 260 13.21 4.38 -9.98
C LEU A 260 12.84 5.77 -9.49
N TRP A 261 12.45 6.63 -10.42
CA TRP A 261 11.89 7.95 -10.15
C TRP A 261 10.64 8.11 -10.99
N ALA A 262 9.61 8.77 -10.47
CA ALA A 262 8.34 8.88 -11.18
C ALA A 262 7.84 10.33 -11.18
N ARG A 263 6.95 10.66 -12.11
CA ARG A 263 6.17 11.90 -12.09
C ARG A 263 4.74 11.63 -12.52
N SER A 264 3.83 12.44 -11.99
CA SER A 264 2.46 12.52 -12.47
C SER A 264 2.42 13.11 -13.89
N VAL A 265 1.61 12.52 -14.78
CA VAL A 265 1.37 13.03 -16.13
C VAL A 265 -0.11 13.08 -16.52
N SER A 266 -1.01 12.70 -15.61
CA SER A 266 -2.46 12.74 -15.82
C SER A 266 -3.17 13.21 -14.55
N ASP A 267 -4.49 13.45 -14.66
CA ASP A 267 -5.40 13.65 -13.53
C ASP A 267 -6.18 12.37 -13.22
N ALA A 268 -5.73 11.22 -13.73
CA ALA A 268 -6.36 9.93 -13.42
C ALA A 268 -6.14 9.58 -11.95
N ASP A 269 -7.05 8.76 -11.41
CA ASP A 269 -6.96 8.20 -10.07
C ASP A 269 -7.30 6.70 -10.17
N PRO A 270 -6.38 5.79 -9.77
CA PRO A 270 -5.07 6.04 -9.17
C PRO A 270 -3.98 6.50 -10.15
N GLN A 271 -2.88 7.03 -9.61
CA GLN A 271 -1.63 7.26 -10.35
C GLN A 271 -0.52 6.43 -9.73
N GLY A 272 0.16 5.62 -10.52
CA GLY A 272 1.22 4.77 -10.01
C GLY A 272 1.85 3.89 -11.06
N PHE A 273 2.87 3.16 -10.66
CA PHE A 273 3.43 2.08 -11.47
C PHE A 273 3.39 0.79 -10.70
N VAL A 274 3.24 -0.32 -11.41
CA VAL A 274 3.19 -1.67 -10.86
C VAL A 274 4.31 -2.48 -11.51
N LEU A 275 5.05 -3.23 -10.73
CA LEU A 275 5.97 -4.25 -11.21
C LEU A 275 5.26 -5.59 -11.10
N GLU A 276 5.17 -6.30 -12.22
CA GLU A 276 4.47 -7.57 -12.33
C GLU A 276 5.42 -8.70 -12.69
N ARG A 277 5.22 -9.86 -12.08
CA ARG A 277 5.98 -11.06 -12.40
C ARG A 277 5.21 -12.32 -12.10
N ALA A 278 5.26 -13.28 -13.01
CA ALA A 278 4.78 -14.63 -12.74
C ALA A 278 5.61 -15.28 -11.63
N VAL A 279 4.95 -15.77 -10.58
CA VAL A 279 5.57 -16.43 -9.43
C VAL A 279 4.92 -17.77 -9.18
N THR A 280 5.67 -18.68 -8.57
CA THR A 280 5.10 -19.93 -8.05
C THR A 280 4.74 -19.67 -6.60
N ALA A 281 3.45 -19.53 -6.31
CA ALA A 281 2.95 -19.41 -4.96
C ALA A 281 2.77 -20.82 -4.36
N LEU A 282 3.28 -21.02 -3.15
CA LEU A 282 3.32 -22.33 -2.50
C LEU A 282 2.06 -22.58 -1.67
N VAL A 283 1.85 -23.84 -1.30
CA VAL A 283 0.80 -24.21 -0.35
C VAL A 283 1.02 -23.48 0.97
N GLY A 284 -0.02 -22.86 1.51
CA GLY A 284 0.06 -22.11 2.76
C GLY A 284 0.35 -20.61 2.61
N THR A 285 0.58 -20.10 1.39
CA THR A 285 0.67 -18.65 1.15
C THR A 285 -0.69 -18.01 1.42
N VAL A 286 -0.71 -16.91 2.17
CA VAL A 286 -1.94 -16.21 2.53
C VAL A 286 -2.35 -15.24 1.42
N LEU A 287 -3.66 -15.03 1.30
CA LEU A 287 -4.20 -13.92 0.54
C LEU A 287 -5.08 -13.07 1.45
N LEU A 288 -4.86 -11.76 1.40
CA LEU A 288 -5.52 -10.75 2.21
C LEU A 288 -6.39 -9.86 1.32
N TYR A 289 -7.49 -9.39 1.89
CA TYR A 289 -8.38 -8.44 1.22
C TYR A 289 -7.61 -7.16 0.91
N ASP A 290 -7.62 -6.73 -0.35
CA ASP A 290 -6.82 -5.58 -0.80
C ASP A 290 -7.53 -4.21 -0.59
N GLY A 291 -8.76 -4.22 -0.07
CA GLY A 291 -9.51 -3.00 0.21
C GLY A 291 -10.17 -2.33 -1.01
N THR A 292 -10.14 -2.94 -2.19
CA THR A 292 -10.54 -2.28 -3.44
C THR A 292 -12.01 -2.47 -3.82
N ASN A 293 -12.73 -3.40 -3.17
CA ASN A 293 -14.18 -3.56 -3.39
C ASN A 293 -14.96 -2.41 -2.70
N PRO A 294 -15.64 -1.50 -3.44
CA PRO A 294 -16.14 -0.24 -2.88
C PRO A 294 -17.17 -0.33 -1.75
N THR A 295 -17.84 -1.48 -1.61
CA THR A 295 -18.92 -1.70 -0.63
C THR A 295 -18.51 -2.62 0.52
N LEU A 296 -17.23 -3.00 0.58
CA LEU A 296 -16.74 -4.00 1.51
C LEU A 296 -15.61 -3.43 2.37
N GLU A 297 -15.79 -3.47 3.69
CA GLU A 297 -14.80 -2.96 4.64
C GLU A 297 -13.72 -4.02 4.97
N ASN A 298 -14.10 -5.29 4.94
CA ASN A 298 -13.26 -6.43 5.25
C ASN A 298 -13.74 -7.68 4.50
N ALA A 299 -12.84 -8.64 4.27
CA ALA A 299 -13.20 -9.95 3.72
C ALA A 299 -12.43 -11.08 4.41
N GLN A 300 -12.93 -12.31 4.32
CA GLN A 300 -12.25 -13.49 4.87
C GLN A 300 -10.82 -13.60 4.36
N LYS A 301 -9.89 -13.84 5.27
CA LYS A 301 -8.52 -14.19 4.89
C LYS A 301 -8.53 -15.58 4.25
N LEU A 302 -7.74 -15.73 3.19
CA LEU A 302 -7.63 -16.98 2.44
C LEU A 302 -6.23 -17.55 2.55
N VAL A 303 -6.11 -18.85 2.27
CA VAL A 303 -4.81 -19.52 2.19
C VAL A 303 -4.77 -20.49 1.01
N LEU A 304 -3.67 -20.50 0.26
CA LEU A 304 -3.50 -21.40 -0.88
C LEU A 304 -3.52 -22.87 -0.44
N ALA A 305 -4.46 -23.61 -1.02
CA ALA A 305 -4.68 -25.03 -0.76
C ALA A 305 -3.77 -25.94 -1.60
N ARG A 306 -3.24 -25.42 -2.71
CA ARG A 306 -2.25 -26.10 -3.57
C ARG A 306 -1.28 -25.10 -4.19
N GLN A 307 -0.09 -25.57 -4.54
CA GLN A 307 0.88 -24.78 -5.30
C GLN A 307 0.27 -24.39 -6.65
N THR A 308 0.45 -23.14 -7.05
CA THR A 308 -0.01 -22.64 -8.34
C THR A 308 0.89 -21.52 -8.88
N GLN A 309 0.66 -21.10 -10.12
CA GLN A 309 1.25 -19.87 -10.65
C GLN A 309 0.29 -18.70 -10.45
N LEU A 310 0.77 -17.63 -9.83
CA LEU A 310 0.10 -16.33 -9.70
C LEU A 310 0.99 -15.24 -10.28
N THR A 311 0.50 -14.01 -10.30
CA THR A 311 1.31 -12.81 -10.54
C THR A 311 1.59 -12.14 -9.22
N ALA A 312 2.86 -11.91 -8.91
CA ALA A 312 3.24 -10.98 -7.87
C ALA A 312 3.24 -9.55 -8.43
N ARG A 313 2.70 -8.60 -7.68
CA ARG A 313 2.53 -7.18 -7.99
C ARG A 313 3.08 -6.37 -6.83
N ALA A 314 4.03 -5.48 -7.13
CA ALA A 314 4.44 -4.45 -6.17
C ALA A 314 4.78 -3.18 -6.91
N GLY A 315 4.56 -2.03 -6.29
CA GLY A 315 4.77 -0.78 -6.98
C GLY A 315 4.65 0.41 -6.06
N ALA A 316 4.41 1.56 -6.65
CA ALA A 316 4.15 2.74 -5.86
C ALA A 316 3.06 3.61 -6.49
N THR A 317 2.22 4.16 -5.63
CA THR A 317 1.28 5.22 -5.99
C THR A 317 1.92 6.58 -5.79
N LEU A 318 1.54 7.52 -6.65
CA LEU A 318 1.81 8.93 -6.45
C LEU A 318 0.57 9.57 -5.86
N GLU A 319 0.75 10.36 -4.81
CA GLU A 319 -0.30 11.17 -4.20
C GLU A 319 -0.17 12.60 -4.74
N PRO A 320 -0.94 12.99 -5.77
CA PRO A 320 -0.75 14.27 -6.43
C PRO A 320 -1.16 15.41 -5.50
N PHE A 321 -0.39 16.50 -5.50
CA PHE A 321 -0.79 17.74 -4.85
C PHE A 321 -0.66 18.93 -5.80
N GLU A 322 -1.59 19.87 -5.66
CA GLU A 322 -1.58 21.16 -6.33
C GLU A 322 -0.27 21.90 -6.04
N ALA A 323 0.46 22.28 -7.08
CA ALA A 323 1.79 22.83 -6.95
C ALA A 323 1.97 24.12 -7.76
N GLY A 324 2.84 24.99 -7.24
CA GLY A 324 3.20 26.25 -7.86
C GLY A 324 4.72 26.48 -7.84
N ARG A 325 5.12 27.70 -8.21
CA ARG A 325 6.52 28.05 -8.42
C ARG A 325 6.90 29.37 -7.75
N VAL A 326 8.16 29.47 -7.33
CA VAL A 326 8.78 30.73 -6.89
C VAL A 326 9.99 31.01 -7.76
N ARG A 327 9.96 32.13 -8.48
CA ARG A 327 11.08 32.66 -9.25
C ARG A 327 11.83 33.71 -8.44
N VAL A 328 13.05 33.37 -8.04
CA VAL A 328 13.97 34.28 -7.36
C VAL A 328 14.80 35.02 -8.39
N ILE A 329 14.72 36.34 -8.37
CA ILE A 329 15.41 37.27 -9.26
C ILE A 329 16.41 38.07 -8.43
N LYS A 330 17.70 37.77 -8.58
CA LYS A 330 18.80 38.44 -7.88
C LYS A 330 19.41 39.51 -8.77
N HIS A 331 19.38 40.76 -8.33
CA HIS A 331 20.05 41.89 -8.97
C HIS A 331 21.34 42.23 -8.22
N ILE A 332 22.45 42.28 -8.97
CA ILE A 332 23.77 42.67 -8.48
C ILE A 332 24.14 43.98 -9.16
N SER A 333 24.29 45.04 -8.36
CA SER A 333 24.48 46.41 -8.84
C SER A 333 25.60 47.14 -8.10
N GLY A 334 25.87 48.37 -8.51
CA GLY A 334 26.85 49.24 -7.88
C GLY A 334 28.27 49.08 -8.44
N LYS A 335 29.16 50.04 -8.10
CA LYS A 335 30.53 50.11 -8.64
C LYS A 335 31.43 48.96 -8.22
N GLY A 336 31.05 48.19 -7.21
CA GLY A 336 31.73 46.98 -6.76
C GLY A 336 31.21 45.68 -7.40
N ALA A 337 30.09 45.72 -8.14
CA ALA A 337 29.54 44.51 -8.75
C ALA A 337 30.56 43.79 -9.64
N GLY A 338 30.53 42.45 -9.62
CA GLY A 338 31.55 41.61 -10.27
C GLY A 338 32.73 41.25 -9.37
N HIS A 339 32.81 41.79 -8.15
CA HIS A 339 33.91 41.52 -7.21
C HIS A 339 33.45 40.96 -5.86
N GLN A 340 32.14 40.78 -5.67
CA GLN A 340 31.58 40.14 -4.49
C GLN A 340 31.99 38.67 -4.39
N GLY A 341 31.99 38.16 -3.15
CA GLY A 341 32.13 36.75 -2.84
C GLY A 341 30.89 35.96 -3.25
N LYS A 342 30.85 34.70 -2.83
CA LYS A 342 29.67 33.85 -3.02
C LYS A 342 28.48 34.44 -2.28
N ILE A 343 27.32 34.47 -2.92
CA ILE A 343 26.03 34.81 -2.31
C ILE A 343 25.23 33.52 -2.09
N VAL A 344 24.53 33.41 -0.96
CA VAL A 344 23.64 32.29 -0.66
C VAL A 344 22.26 32.81 -0.29
N ILE A 345 21.25 32.39 -1.04
CA ILE A 345 19.84 32.68 -0.81
C ILE A 345 19.16 31.39 -0.33
N ARG A 346 18.34 31.48 0.70
CA ARG A 346 17.51 30.38 1.21
C ARG A 346 16.04 30.70 0.98
N VAL A 347 15.33 29.71 0.45
CA VAL A 347 13.87 29.73 0.30
C VAL A 347 13.33 28.60 1.18
N ASN A 348 12.57 28.97 2.20
CA ASN A 348 11.92 28.05 3.13
C ASN A 348 10.41 28.16 2.94
N CYS A 349 9.80 27.14 2.35
CA CYS A 349 8.35 27.06 2.13
C CYS A 349 7.73 26.15 3.17
N GLN A 350 6.82 26.73 3.95
CA GLN A 350 6.01 26.02 4.93
C GLN A 350 4.65 25.71 4.32
N ALA A 351 4.35 24.44 4.13
CA ALA A 351 3.06 23.96 3.64
C ALA A 351 2.10 23.73 4.82
N THR A 352 0.81 23.61 4.53
CA THR A 352 -0.20 23.25 5.53
C THR A 352 0.10 21.87 6.12
N ASP A 353 0.46 20.91 5.27
CA ASP A 353 1.05 19.65 5.68
C ASP A 353 2.56 19.82 5.88
N ALA A 354 3.02 19.57 7.12
CA ALA A 354 4.42 19.69 7.48
C ALA A 354 5.33 18.68 6.75
N ALA A 355 4.81 17.51 6.34
CA ALA A 355 5.56 16.53 5.54
C ALA A 355 5.92 17.08 4.14
N LEU A 356 5.13 18.04 3.65
CA LEU A 356 5.36 18.70 2.36
C LEU A 356 6.23 19.96 2.45
N ASN A 357 6.75 20.31 3.63
CA ASN A 357 7.66 21.45 3.78
C ASN A 357 8.88 21.31 2.84
N ARG A 358 9.30 22.42 2.22
CA ARG A 358 10.43 22.45 1.28
C ARG A 358 11.44 23.52 1.66
N ARG A 359 12.72 23.15 1.60
CA ARG A 359 13.86 24.06 1.75
C ARG A 359 14.76 23.99 0.53
N ARG A 360 15.07 25.14 -0.06
CA ARG A 360 15.99 25.26 -1.20
C ARG A 360 17.06 26.31 -0.92
N THR A 361 18.28 26.00 -1.34
CA THR A 361 19.43 26.91 -1.27
C THR A 361 19.88 27.24 -2.68
N LEU A 362 19.91 28.52 -3.00
CA LEU A 362 20.40 29.05 -4.28
C LEU A 362 21.74 29.72 -4.02
N THR A 363 22.72 29.44 -4.87
CA THR A 363 24.06 30.02 -4.76
C THR A 363 24.34 30.85 -6.01
N VAL A 364 24.74 32.11 -5.81
CA VAL A 364 25.35 32.90 -6.86
C VAL A 364 26.86 32.87 -6.65
N ARG A 365 27.59 32.44 -7.68
CA ARG A 365 29.05 32.31 -7.64
C ARG A 365 29.73 33.64 -7.32
N ALA A 366 30.91 33.56 -6.71
CA ALA A 366 31.77 34.73 -6.52
C ALA A 366 32.11 35.37 -7.88
N GLY A 367 32.21 36.70 -7.88
CA GLY A 367 32.49 37.49 -9.08
C GLY A 367 31.44 37.37 -10.18
N ALA A 368 30.19 37.03 -9.85
CA ALA A 368 29.09 37.13 -10.80
C ALA A 368 28.98 38.58 -11.32
N ALA A 369 28.82 38.74 -12.64
CA ALA A 369 28.78 40.06 -13.26
C ALA A 369 27.61 40.90 -12.72
N ALA A 370 27.71 42.23 -12.87
CA ALA A 370 26.59 43.12 -12.65
C ALA A 370 25.40 42.72 -13.53
N GLY A 371 24.18 42.90 -13.01
CA GLY A 371 22.95 42.53 -13.69
C GLY A 371 22.14 41.52 -12.90
N THR A 372 21.39 40.67 -13.62
CA THR A 372 20.37 39.81 -13.02
C THR A 372 20.73 38.34 -13.14
N VAL A 373 20.59 37.61 -12.05
CA VAL A 373 20.63 36.14 -11.99
C VAL A 373 19.25 35.66 -11.56
N GLN A 374 18.66 34.71 -12.28
CA GLN A 374 17.33 34.20 -11.96
C GLN A 374 17.35 32.69 -11.75
N ARG A 375 16.51 32.20 -10.85
CA ARG A 375 16.26 30.77 -10.67
C ARG A 375 14.82 30.54 -10.24
N THR A 376 14.17 29.61 -10.91
CA THR A 376 12.82 29.15 -10.54
C THR A 376 12.94 27.90 -9.68
N ILE A 377 12.15 27.86 -8.62
CA ILE A 377 11.89 26.68 -7.80
C ILE A 377 10.46 26.27 -8.09
N SER A 378 10.26 25.05 -8.54
CA SER A 378 8.94 24.49 -8.86
C SER A 378 8.61 23.32 -7.92
N GLY A 379 7.43 22.71 -8.10
CA GLY A 379 6.94 21.61 -7.25
C GLY A 379 6.73 22.01 -5.79
N LEU A 380 6.37 23.27 -5.54
CA LEU A 380 6.07 23.77 -4.20
C LEU A 380 4.57 23.60 -3.93
N PRO A 381 4.14 23.03 -2.80
CA PRO A 381 2.72 22.85 -2.53
C PRO A 381 1.97 24.19 -2.53
N ALA A 382 0.83 24.25 -3.22
CA ALA A 382 -0.05 25.41 -3.22
C ALA A 382 -0.49 25.75 -1.79
N GLY A 383 -0.67 27.04 -1.51
CA GLY A 383 -0.92 27.57 -0.17
C GLY A 383 0.33 27.68 0.72
N SER A 384 1.48 27.12 0.32
CA SER A 384 2.71 27.24 1.11
C SER A 384 3.15 28.69 1.26
N VAL A 385 3.58 29.08 2.46
CA VAL A 385 4.21 30.37 2.71
C VAL A 385 5.72 30.22 2.61
N CYS A 386 6.32 30.79 1.57
CA CYS A 386 7.76 30.81 1.36
C CYS A 386 8.38 32.08 1.94
N THR A 387 9.32 31.90 2.87
CA THR A 387 10.18 32.97 3.39
C THR A 387 11.53 32.96 2.66
N ILE A 388 11.94 34.13 2.16
CA ILE A 388 13.17 34.31 1.39
C ILE A 388 14.18 35.06 2.26
N THR A 389 15.39 34.51 2.38
CA THR A 389 16.47 35.13 3.14
C THR A 389 17.79 35.04 2.38
N GLU A 390 18.71 35.96 2.68
CA GLU A 390 20.06 35.95 2.12
C GLU A 390 21.10 35.95 3.26
N PRO A 391 21.41 34.77 3.81
CA PRO A 391 22.35 34.64 4.92
C PRO A 391 23.81 34.94 4.54
N ILE A 392 24.18 34.90 3.25
CA ILE A 392 25.53 35.23 2.79
C ILE A 392 25.42 36.22 1.64
N THR A 393 25.92 37.44 1.88
CA THR A 393 25.78 38.61 1.01
C THR A 393 27.00 38.87 0.11
N GLY A 394 28.03 38.02 0.16
CA GLY A 394 29.22 38.21 -0.68
C GLY A 394 30.14 39.38 -0.30
N ASP A 395 29.99 40.01 0.86
CA ASP A 395 30.96 40.97 1.39
C ASP A 395 32.38 40.37 1.50
N ASN A 396 33.41 41.12 1.12
CA ASN A 396 34.79 40.67 1.17
C ASN A 396 35.79 41.84 1.22
N LYS A 397 37.10 41.54 1.12
CA LYS A 397 38.17 42.56 1.19
C LYS A 397 38.16 43.58 0.03
N ALA A 398 37.51 43.28 -1.09
CA ALA A 398 37.48 44.10 -2.29
C ALA A 398 36.19 44.91 -2.44
N VAL A 399 35.09 44.48 -1.81
CA VAL A 399 33.78 45.16 -1.88
C VAL A 399 33.02 45.07 -0.57
N ASN A 400 32.26 46.12 -0.29
CA ASN A 400 31.26 46.12 0.77
C ASN A 400 29.87 46.36 0.16
N LEU A 401 28.87 45.69 0.70
CA LEU A 401 27.47 45.93 0.46
C LEU A 401 27.11 47.32 0.99
N ILE A 402 26.35 48.09 0.21
CA ILE A 402 25.99 49.47 0.54
C ILE A 402 24.96 49.50 1.67
N SER A 403 24.03 48.56 1.67
CA SER A 403 22.96 48.36 2.66
C SER A 403 22.60 46.88 2.74
N GLN A 404 21.89 46.44 3.78
CA GLN A 404 21.36 45.07 3.83
C GLN A 404 20.59 44.70 2.54
N PRO A 405 20.56 43.42 2.12
CA PRO A 405 19.83 42.99 0.93
C PRO A 405 18.37 43.43 0.96
N ILE A 406 17.89 44.00 -0.15
CA ILE A 406 16.49 44.40 -0.28
C ILE A 406 15.73 43.25 -0.92
N ILE A 407 14.81 42.62 -0.18
CA ILE A 407 14.02 41.47 -0.63
C ILE A 407 12.56 41.90 -0.75
N THR A 408 12.01 41.86 -1.97
CA THR A 408 10.64 42.31 -2.26
C THR A 408 9.90 41.31 -3.13
N PRO A 409 8.79 40.73 -2.64
CA PRO A 409 8.39 40.66 -1.22
C PRO A 409 9.29 39.71 -0.41
N GLY A 410 9.40 39.92 0.91
CA GLY A 410 10.17 39.04 1.82
C GLY A 410 9.56 37.64 2.02
N THR A 411 8.25 37.53 1.78
CA THR A 411 7.48 36.29 1.83
C THR A 411 6.52 36.24 0.65
N VAL A 412 6.26 35.04 0.11
CA VAL A 412 5.25 34.80 -0.93
C VAL A 412 4.40 33.59 -0.56
N THR A 413 3.11 33.64 -0.91
CA THR A 413 2.22 32.47 -0.85
C THR A 413 2.21 31.79 -2.21
N VAL A 414 2.51 30.50 -2.25
CA VAL A 414 2.48 29.70 -3.48
C VAL A 414 1.03 29.54 -3.92
N VAL A 415 0.78 29.78 -5.20
CA VAL A 415 -0.53 29.56 -5.84
C VAL A 415 -0.35 28.45 -6.86
N ALA A 416 -1.33 27.56 -6.97
CA ALA A 416 -1.32 26.44 -7.92
C ALA A 416 -1.09 26.94 -9.35
N ASP A 417 -0.25 26.23 -10.10
CA ASP A 417 0.15 26.52 -11.49
C ASP A 417 0.80 27.89 -11.77
N GLU A 418 0.87 28.78 -10.77
CA GLU A 418 1.41 30.11 -10.92
C GLU A 418 2.91 30.19 -10.58
N THR A 419 3.55 31.28 -11.01
CA THR A 419 4.92 31.62 -10.63
C THR A 419 4.96 32.93 -9.87
N GLN A 420 5.19 32.83 -8.56
CA GLN A 420 5.42 34.00 -7.73
C GLN A 420 6.83 34.53 -7.88
N GLN A 421 6.98 35.85 -7.92
CA GLN A 421 8.26 36.49 -8.15
C GLN A 421 8.77 37.14 -6.88
N VAL A 422 10.06 36.94 -6.61
CA VAL A 422 10.78 37.65 -5.55
C VAL A 422 12.00 38.32 -6.16
N SER A 423 12.12 39.63 -5.96
CA SER A 423 13.29 40.41 -6.33
C SER A 423 14.19 40.61 -5.12
N ILE A 424 15.48 40.36 -5.31
CA ILE A 424 16.52 40.57 -4.30
C ILE A 424 17.55 41.52 -4.89
N ILE A 425 17.80 42.66 -4.26
CA ILE A 425 18.76 43.66 -4.75
C ILE A 425 19.93 43.78 -3.79
N ASP A 426 21.13 43.54 -4.33
CA ASP A 426 22.38 43.93 -3.71
C ASP A 426 23.03 45.05 -4.50
N SER A 427 23.55 46.03 -3.77
CA SER A 427 24.38 47.09 -4.34
C SER A 427 25.72 47.12 -3.63
N TYR A 428 26.80 46.95 -4.38
CA TYR A 428 28.16 46.93 -3.84
C TYR A 428 28.91 48.20 -4.18
N LYS A 429 29.70 48.66 -3.22
CA LYS A 429 30.77 49.64 -3.43
C LYS A 429 32.12 48.94 -3.31
N ARG A 430 33.15 49.51 -3.93
CA ARG A 430 34.54 49.08 -3.68
C ARG A 430 34.85 49.24 -2.19
N ALA A 431 35.52 48.25 -1.61
CA ALA A 431 36.07 48.38 -0.28
C ALA A 431 37.20 49.40 -0.34
N CYS A 432 37.10 50.48 0.43
CA CYS A 432 38.20 51.42 0.55
C CYS A 432 39.35 50.75 1.29
N LYS A 433 40.55 50.77 0.70
CA LYS A 433 41.75 50.70 1.54
C LYS A 433 41.87 52.06 2.22
N LEU A 434 41.74 52.09 3.54
CA LEU A 434 42.16 53.24 4.34
C LEU A 434 43.68 53.32 4.21
N VAL A 435 44.15 54.20 3.32
CA VAL A 435 45.58 54.51 3.23
C VAL A 435 45.80 55.75 4.06
N HIS A 436 46.79 55.70 4.95
CA HIS A 436 47.17 56.86 5.74
C HIS A 436 47.83 57.88 4.82
N GLY A 437 47.18 59.03 4.64
CA GLY A 437 47.70 60.17 3.89
C GLY A 437 48.05 61.32 4.83
N PRO A 438 48.72 62.37 4.32
CA PRO A 438 49.17 63.52 5.11
C PRO A 438 48.04 64.35 5.75
N HIS A 439 46.77 64.07 5.40
CA HIS A 439 45.59 64.72 5.96
C HIS A 439 44.59 63.73 6.59
N GLY A 440 45.05 62.54 6.99
CA GLY A 440 44.22 61.49 7.57
C GLY A 440 44.00 60.30 6.65
N TYR A 441 43.03 59.44 6.96
CA TYR A 441 42.73 58.27 6.13
C TYR A 441 41.97 58.67 4.87
N VAL A 442 42.48 58.27 3.70
CA VAL A 442 41.84 58.53 2.42
C VAL A 442 41.42 57.20 1.80
N CYS A 443 40.18 57.14 1.30
CA CYS A 443 39.70 56.06 0.43
C CYS A 443 40.50 56.10 -0.88
N LYS A 444 41.34 55.10 -1.13
CA LYS A 444 41.91 54.83 -2.47
C LYS A 444 41.21 53.66 -3.13
#